data_AF-A0A520QP68-F1
#
_entry.id   AF-A0A520QP68-F1
#
_cell.length_a   1.000
_cell.length_b   1.000
_cell.length_c   1.000
_cell.angle_alpha   90.00
_cell.angle_beta   90.00
_cell.angle_gamma   90.00
#
_symmetry.space_group_name_H-M   'P 1'
#
loop_
_entity.id
_entity.type
_entity.pdbx_description
1 polymer ?
#
loop_
_entity_poly.entity_id
_entity_poly.type
_entity_poly.pdbx_seq_one_letter_code
_entity_poly.pdbx_strand_id
1 'polypeptide(L)'
;MKLGKALWAVALAAPFVWGGCVVEIEPDPFGPEVSVEGAWLINGAAPSAASCDAVGITDVRVRVLDGAGSWIDRSLTFPCAQGSFSTSPVLLAGDYDLVVEAVNRSGGADVLVAAADPMAFRASFGDTIVLGTVDFVVDSVPAGTLQGSWTINGATPDAGNCAGLGIAEVHVQFLDGAGVPDPASTLAYACATGGFSELLVPGSYEIRVVAVDADGVIIATAMDQMFTLADGDTFIINGGAPVDFVGGFNPLGNDAVLNATWSIGGQMSTDKSCDAVAATSVELWFYAPDDTELTSGVRVVMGAPCGDGVFNSGTPLLAAGDYLVAAQLLATGGAVISEVQTASPVTVGAGTPLDLDLDFRLDSSTVVAFFEWESRTASGTYTDCATAGVDAMRWELFFDDGTAGGAFVAGQDRGMTVACGEEINVMSGVGGAPLAPGDYDVVIEGYRGGFKSWDPVGICSLTIDAAGGLGLSTCAADYNP
;
A
#
# COMPACT_ATOMS: atom_id res chain seq x y z
N MET A 1 -69.60 -24.83 43.27
CA MET A 1 -68.95 -24.32 44.49
C MET A 1 -67.78 -23.44 44.09
N LYS A 2 -67.67 -22.25 44.69
CA LYS A 2 -66.63 -21.24 44.42
C LYS A 2 -65.26 -21.73 44.88
N LEU A 3 -64.25 -21.56 44.03
CA LEU A 3 -62.83 -21.31 44.33
C LEU A 3 -62.26 -20.75 43.01
N GLY A 4 -61.58 -19.62 42.93
CA GLY A 4 -60.73 -18.92 43.88
C GLY A 4 -59.47 -18.55 43.08
N LYS A 5 -59.26 -17.25 42.82
CA LYS A 5 -58.13 -16.72 42.04
C LYS A 5 -56.78 -17.18 42.62
N ALA A 6 -55.86 -17.62 41.77
CA ALA A 6 -54.43 -17.51 41.99
C ALA A 6 -53.75 -17.20 40.64
N LEU A 7 -53.33 -15.94 40.49
CA LEU A 7 -52.37 -15.52 39.48
C LEU A 7 -51.06 -16.28 39.73
N TRP A 8 -50.58 -17.02 38.74
CA TRP A 8 -49.19 -17.43 38.65
C TRP A 8 -48.53 -16.62 37.54
N ALA A 9 -47.57 -15.80 37.93
CA ALA A 9 -46.69 -15.09 37.02
C ALA A 9 -45.85 -16.12 36.26
N VAL A 10 -45.99 -16.16 34.94
CA VAL A 10 -45.05 -16.87 34.07
C VAL A 10 -43.81 -15.99 33.96
N ALA A 11 -42.80 -16.27 34.77
CA ALA A 11 -41.45 -15.79 34.52
C ALA A 11 -40.93 -16.54 33.29
N LEU A 12 -41.00 -15.91 32.11
CA LEU A 12 -40.20 -16.30 30.96
C LEU A 12 -38.74 -16.01 31.31
N ALA A 13 -38.02 -17.02 31.79
CA ALA A 13 -36.57 -17.03 31.75
C ALA A 13 -36.17 -17.14 30.27
N ALA A 14 -35.92 -15.99 29.64
CA ALA A 14 -35.21 -15.98 28.37
C ALA A 14 -33.79 -16.51 28.63
N PRO A 15 -33.28 -17.47 27.84
CA PRO A 15 -31.89 -17.86 27.94
C PRO A 15 -31.01 -16.64 27.68
N PHE A 16 -30.20 -16.27 28.66
CA PHE A 16 -29.08 -15.35 28.50
C PHE A 16 -28.11 -15.97 27.48
N VAL A 17 -28.29 -15.66 26.21
CA VAL A 17 -27.28 -15.94 25.18
C VAL A 17 -26.27 -14.82 25.32
N TRP A 18 -25.15 -15.11 25.98
CA TRP A 18 -23.96 -14.26 25.92
C TRP A 18 -23.52 -14.25 24.45
N GLY A 19 -23.81 -13.16 23.74
CA GLY A 19 -23.20 -12.87 22.44
C GLY A 19 -21.77 -12.44 22.68
N GLY A 20 -20.89 -13.39 23.02
CA GLY A 20 -19.46 -13.17 22.83
C GLY A 20 -19.21 -13.05 21.33
N CYS A 21 -18.43 -12.05 20.90
CA CYS A 21 -17.75 -12.16 19.62
C CYS A 21 -16.92 -13.43 19.69
N VAL A 22 -17.38 -14.49 19.02
CA VAL A 22 -16.51 -15.60 18.66
C VAL A 22 -15.65 -15.01 17.56
N VAL A 23 -14.46 -14.53 17.94
CA VAL A 23 -13.37 -14.44 16.97
C VAL A 23 -13.11 -15.89 16.60
N GLU A 24 -13.53 -16.27 15.41
CA GLU A 24 -13.11 -17.52 14.81
C GLU A 24 -11.62 -17.32 14.51
N ILE A 25 -10.79 -17.66 15.49
CA ILE A 25 -9.35 -17.73 15.29
C ILE A 25 -9.18 -18.95 14.39
N GLU A 26 -9.05 -18.71 13.09
CA GLU A 26 -8.62 -19.76 12.17
C GLU A 26 -7.28 -20.29 12.68
N PRO A 27 -7.20 -21.57 13.08
CA PRO A 27 -6.00 -22.10 13.69
C PRO A 27 -4.89 -22.14 12.64
N ASP A 28 -3.83 -21.36 12.85
CA ASP A 28 -2.59 -21.45 12.07
C ASP A 28 -2.06 -22.89 12.15
N PRO A 29 -2.03 -23.63 11.04
CA PRO A 29 -1.64 -25.04 11.04
C PRO A 29 -0.13 -25.22 11.16
N PHE A 30 0.66 -24.15 11.14
CA PHE A 30 2.11 -24.24 11.17
C PHE A 30 2.63 -24.47 12.60
N GLY A 31 3.51 -25.45 12.76
CA GLY A 31 4.06 -25.84 14.06
C GLY A 31 5.11 -26.94 14.00
N PRO A 32 5.77 -27.27 15.12
CA PRO A 32 6.97 -28.11 15.11
C PRO A 32 6.65 -29.62 15.23
N GLU A 33 5.54 -30.12 14.71
CA GLU A 33 5.06 -31.48 14.98
C GLU A 33 5.20 -32.44 13.77
N VAL A 34 4.93 -31.96 12.56
CA VAL A 34 4.83 -32.77 11.34
C VAL A 34 5.74 -32.20 10.24
N SER A 35 6.56 -33.06 9.64
CA SER A 35 7.40 -32.73 8.46
C SER A 35 6.63 -32.94 7.15
N VAL A 36 7.07 -32.29 6.08
CA VAL A 36 6.52 -32.46 4.72
C VAL A 36 7.66 -32.74 3.74
N GLU A 37 7.47 -33.72 2.86
CA GLU A 37 8.37 -34.02 1.76
C GLU A 37 7.62 -34.19 0.44
N GLY A 38 8.30 -33.87 -0.65
CA GLY A 38 7.72 -33.99 -1.99
C GLY A 38 8.76 -33.84 -3.09
N ALA A 39 8.36 -34.20 -4.30
CA ALA A 39 9.17 -34.03 -5.49
C ALA A 39 8.30 -33.55 -6.66
N TRP A 40 8.94 -32.97 -7.68
CA TRP A 40 8.24 -32.59 -8.89
C TRP A 40 9.04 -32.86 -10.16
N LEU A 41 8.31 -32.98 -11.26
CA LEU A 41 8.79 -33.10 -12.63
C LEU A 41 8.23 -31.92 -13.46
N ILE A 42 8.90 -31.63 -14.57
CA ILE A 42 8.44 -30.73 -15.61
C ILE A 42 8.36 -31.54 -16.90
N ASN A 43 7.16 -31.66 -17.46
CA ASN A 43 6.91 -32.42 -18.69
C ASN A 43 7.50 -33.85 -18.62
N GLY A 44 7.34 -34.52 -17.48
CA GLY A 44 7.81 -35.87 -17.22
C GLY A 44 9.31 -36.03 -16.96
N ALA A 45 10.07 -34.92 -16.89
CA ALA A 45 11.52 -34.93 -16.64
C ALA A 45 11.88 -34.23 -15.31
N ALA A 46 13.02 -34.64 -14.72
CA ALA A 46 13.55 -33.96 -13.54
C ALA A 46 13.90 -32.50 -13.89
N PRO A 47 13.56 -31.53 -13.03
CA PRO A 47 13.79 -30.14 -13.32
C PRO A 47 15.27 -29.78 -13.27
N SER A 48 15.62 -28.80 -14.10
CA SER A 48 16.90 -28.12 -14.19
C SER A 48 16.61 -26.63 -14.36
N ALA A 49 17.60 -25.76 -14.15
CA ALA A 49 17.43 -24.33 -14.43
C ALA A 49 16.87 -24.10 -15.85
N ALA A 50 17.49 -24.72 -16.87
CA ALA A 50 17.06 -24.58 -18.25
C ALA A 50 15.62 -25.06 -18.51
N SER A 51 15.18 -26.16 -17.90
CA SER A 51 13.80 -26.63 -18.08
C SER A 51 12.79 -25.76 -17.33
N CYS A 52 13.15 -25.25 -16.15
CA CYS A 52 12.34 -24.31 -15.38
C CYS A 52 12.19 -22.98 -16.11
N ASP A 53 13.28 -22.43 -16.65
CA ASP A 53 13.29 -21.20 -17.43
C ASP A 53 12.43 -21.34 -18.71
N ALA A 54 12.54 -22.49 -19.39
CA ALA A 54 11.77 -22.77 -20.62
C ALA A 54 10.25 -22.81 -20.39
N VAL A 55 9.81 -23.09 -19.16
CA VAL A 55 8.40 -23.07 -18.76
C VAL A 55 8.12 -21.98 -17.72
N GLY A 56 9.02 -20.99 -17.59
CA GLY A 56 8.88 -19.83 -16.72
C GLY A 56 8.40 -20.13 -15.30
N ILE A 57 8.90 -21.19 -14.67
CA ILE A 57 8.64 -21.49 -13.25
C ILE A 57 9.89 -21.09 -12.46
N THR A 58 9.77 -20.14 -11.54
CA THR A 58 10.88 -19.75 -10.65
C THR A 58 10.88 -20.62 -9.39
N ASP A 59 9.69 -20.85 -8.84
CA ASP A 59 9.48 -21.51 -7.56
C ASP A 59 8.35 -22.52 -7.63
N VAL A 60 8.45 -23.52 -6.76
CA VAL A 60 7.35 -24.42 -6.42
C VAL A 60 6.97 -24.15 -4.97
N ARG A 61 5.69 -23.84 -4.73
CA ARG A 61 5.15 -23.60 -3.40
C ARG A 61 4.14 -24.66 -2.99
N VAL A 62 4.18 -25.04 -1.72
CA VAL A 62 3.18 -25.89 -1.09
C VAL A 62 2.29 -25.00 -0.23
N ARG A 63 1.00 -24.96 -0.59
CA ARG A 63 -0.03 -24.23 0.14
C ARG A 63 -0.90 -25.20 0.91
N VAL A 64 -1.40 -24.71 2.04
CA VAL A 64 -2.28 -25.46 2.94
C VAL A 64 -3.67 -24.85 2.83
N LEU A 65 -4.66 -25.70 2.55
CA LEU A 65 -6.06 -25.39 2.82
C LEU A 65 -6.41 -25.93 4.19
N ASP A 66 -7.19 -25.15 4.94
CA ASP A 66 -7.74 -25.62 6.20
C ASP A 66 -8.84 -26.67 5.97
N GLY A 67 -9.32 -27.28 7.06
CA GLY A 67 -10.41 -28.25 7.01
C GLY A 67 -11.76 -27.70 6.53
N ALA A 68 -11.87 -26.38 6.27
CA ALA A 68 -13.02 -25.71 5.69
C ALA A 68 -12.83 -25.35 4.20
N GLY A 69 -11.64 -25.56 3.63
CA GLY A 69 -11.30 -25.25 2.24
C GLY A 69 -10.85 -23.80 2.01
N SER A 70 -10.54 -23.05 3.07
CA SER A 70 -9.96 -21.71 2.99
C SER A 70 -8.44 -21.79 2.87
N TRP A 71 -7.85 -20.85 2.13
CA TRP A 71 -6.41 -20.75 1.98
C TRP A 71 -5.75 -20.12 3.20
N ILE A 72 -4.59 -20.64 3.57
CA ILE A 72 -3.77 -20.09 4.64
C ILE A 72 -2.67 -19.25 4.01
N ASP A 73 -2.45 -18.04 4.52
CA ASP A 73 -1.56 -17.03 3.92
C ASP A 73 -0.08 -17.43 3.94
N ARG A 74 0.29 -18.47 4.69
CA ARG A 74 1.65 -19.01 4.72
C ARG A 74 1.80 -20.20 3.77
N SER A 75 2.91 -20.25 3.05
CA SER A 75 3.29 -21.36 2.17
C SER A 75 4.75 -21.78 2.37
N LEU A 76 5.09 -22.98 1.90
CA LEU A 76 6.46 -23.48 1.84
C LEU A 76 6.97 -23.32 0.41
N THR A 77 8.01 -22.50 0.19
CA THR A 77 8.48 -22.15 -1.16
C THR A 77 9.88 -22.70 -1.42
N PHE A 78 10.08 -23.28 -2.60
CA PHE A 78 11.34 -23.90 -3.00
C PHE A 78 11.71 -23.51 -4.44
N PRO A 79 13.00 -23.32 -4.77
CA PRO A 79 13.44 -23.06 -6.14
C PRO A 79 13.05 -24.19 -7.09
N CYS A 80 12.54 -23.87 -8.27
CA CYS A 80 12.07 -24.85 -9.25
C CYS A 80 13.12 -25.91 -9.61
N ALA A 81 14.38 -25.50 -9.79
CA ALA A 81 15.47 -26.40 -10.17
C ALA A 81 15.86 -27.40 -9.06
N GLN A 82 15.33 -27.26 -7.83
CA GLN A 82 15.61 -28.17 -6.73
C GLN A 82 14.97 -29.56 -6.95
N GLY A 83 13.82 -29.63 -7.62
CA GLY A 83 13.10 -30.86 -7.98
C GLY A 83 12.54 -31.70 -6.84
N SER A 84 12.90 -31.40 -5.60
CA SER A 84 12.39 -32.08 -4.41
C SER A 84 12.66 -31.26 -3.16
N PHE A 85 11.92 -31.54 -2.10
CA PHE A 85 12.10 -30.90 -0.81
C PHE A 85 11.82 -31.87 0.33
N SER A 86 12.40 -31.57 1.48
CA SER A 86 12.11 -32.21 2.76
C SER A 86 12.25 -31.15 3.83
N THR A 87 11.22 -30.96 4.64
CA THR A 87 11.22 -29.98 5.72
C THR A 87 11.56 -30.61 7.06
N SER A 88 12.09 -29.80 7.97
CA SER A 88 11.92 -30.08 9.41
C SER A 88 10.44 -29.96 9.78
N PRO A 89 10.01 -30.39 10.99
CA PRO A 89 8.61 -30.25 11.39
C PRO A 89 8.12 -28.79 11.25
N VAL A 90 7.07 -28.61 10.45
CA VAL A 90 6.53 -27.30 10.03
C VAL A 90 5.01 -27.20 10.14
N LEU A 91 4.30 -28.32 10.30
CA LEU A 91 2.86 -28.34 10.57
C LEU A 91 2.58 -28.92 11.96
N LEU A 92 1.43 -28.55 12.53
CA LEU A 92 0.84 -29.24 13.68
C LEU A 92 0.28 -30.62 13.24
N ALA A 93 -0.11 -31.45 14.19
CA ALA A 93 -0.88 -32.66 13.91
C ALA A 93 -2.33 -32.28 13.55
N GLY A 94 -2.86 -32.85 12.47
CA GLY A 94 -4.19 -32.47 11.96
C GLY A 94 -4.57 -33.14 10.65
N ASP A 95 -5.71 -32.71 10.12
CA ASP A 95 -6.19 -33.04 8.78
C ASP A 95 -5.93 -31.82 7.87
N TYR A 96 -5.34 -32.06 6.69
CA TYR A 96 -4.88 -31.02 5.77
C TYR A 96 -5.23 -31.35 4.33
N ASP A 97 -5.55 -30.32 3.55
CA ASP A 97 -5.50 -30.40 2.09
C ASP A 97 -4.28 -29.59 1.62
N LEU A 98 -3.35 -30.25 0.94
CA LEU A 98 -2.12 -29.63 0.44
C LEU A 98 -2.17 -29.50 -1.08
N VAL A 99 -1.82 -28.31 -1.57
CA VAL A 99 -1.72 -28.02 -3.02
C VAL A 99 -0.29 -27.62 -3.34
N VAL A 100 0.25 -28.25 -4.37
CA VAL A 100 1.58 -27.92 -4.92
C VAL A 100 1.38 -27.06 -6.16
N GLU A 101 1.92 -25.85 -6.14
CA GLU A 101 1.78 -24.85 -7.19
C GLU A 101 3.16 -24.53 -7.76
N ALA A 102 3.27 -24.54 -9.09
CA ALA A 102 4.37 -23.95 -9.81
C ALA A 102 4.05 -22.47 -10.07
N VAL A 103 4.92 -21.58 -9.61
CA VAL A 103 4.74 -20.14 -9.74
C VAL A 103 5.93 -19.48 -10.42
N ASN A 104 5.66 -18.37 -11.09
CA ASN A 104 6.67 -17.42 -11.51
C ASN A 104 6.62 -16.22 -10.57
N ARG A 105 7.75 -15.92 -9.93
CA ARG A 105 7.94 -14.68 -9.19
C ARG A 105 8.57 -13.66 -10.12
N SER A 106 7.76 -12.70 -10.57
CA SER A 106 8.20 -11.58 -11.40
C SER A 106 7.55 -10.29 -10.92
N GLY A 107 8.34 -9.26 -10.62
CA GLY A 107 7.82 -7.94 -10.18
C GLY A 107 7.04 -7.98 -8.86
N GLY A 108 7.48 -8.79 -7.90
CA GLY A 108 6.85 -8.88 -6.56
C GLY A 108 5.52 -9.65 -6.50
N ALA A 109 4.97 -10.11 -7.62
CA ALA A 109 3.76 -10.93 -7.68
C ALA A 109 4.08 -12.39 -8.05
N ASP A 110 3.44 -13.33 -7.34
CA ASP A 110 3.46 -14.76 -7.70
C ASP A 110 2.37 -15.03 -8.75
N VAL A 111 2.76 -15.32 -10.00
CA VAL A 111 1.85 -15.75 -11.07
C VAL A 111 1.76 -17.28 -11.06
N LEU A 112 0.55 -17.82 -10.95
CA LEU A 112 0.33 -19.26 -11.00
C LEU A 112 0.54 -19.77 -12.43
N VAL A 113 1.54 -20.64 -12.61
CA VAL A 113 1.85 -21.29 -13.90
C VAL A 113 1.08 -22.60 -14.03
N ALA A 114 1.11 -23.42 -12.96
CA ALA A 114 0.38 -24.68 -12.89
C ALA A 114 0.12 -25.06 -11.43
N ALA A 115 -0.92 -25.85 -11.17
CA ALA A 115 -1.21 -26.40 -9.85
C ALA A 115 -1.57 -27.88 -9.94
N ALA A 116 -1.20 -28.65 -8.93
CA ALA A 116 -1.73 -29.99 -8.72
C ALA A 116 -3.15 -29.94 -8.13
N ASP A 117 -3.90 -31.03 -8.26
CA ASP A 117 -5.14 -31.22 -7.52
C ASP A 117 -4.84 -31.26 -6.00
N PRO A 118 -5.74 -30.74 -5.14
CA PRO A 118 -5.59 -30.84 -3.69
C PRO A 118 -5.45 -32.29 -3.20
N MET A 119 -4.50 -32.50 -2.31
CA MET A 119 -4.20 -33.81 -1.72
C MET A 119 -4.52 -33.80 -0.23
N ALA A 120 -5.45 -34.68 0.17
CA ALA A 120 -5.90 -34.80 1.55
C ALA A 120 -4.96 -35.70 2.37
N PHE A 121 -4.54 -35.20 3.54
CA PHE A 121 -3.69 -35.91 4.48
C PHE A 121 -4.26 -35.84 5.90
N ARG A 122 -3.94 -36.88 6.67
CA ARG A 122 -4.14 -36.94 8.11
C ARG A 122 -2.83 -37.27 8.77
N ALA A 123 -2.30 -36.36 9.58
CA ALA A 123 -0.99 -36.48 10.19
C ALA A 123 -1.07 -36.39 11.72
N SER A 124 -0.31 -37.25 12.39
CA SER A 124 -0.12 -37.26 13.84
C SER A 124 1.24 -36.65 14.21
N PHE A 125 1.42 -36.31 15.48
CA PHE A 125 2.69 -35.78 15.98
C PHE A 125 3.88 -36.70 15.62
N GLY A 126 4.91 -36.14 14.99
CA GLY A 126 6.11 -36.83 14.55
C GLY A 126 6.00 -37.47 13.16
N ASP A 127 4.86 -37.38 12.49
CA ASP A 127 4.70 -37.90 11.14
C ASP A 127 5.44 -37.05 10.09
N THR A 128 5.67 -37.66 8.93
CA THR A 128 6.12 -36.97 7.72
C THR A 128 5.07 -37.19 6.63
N ILE A 129 4.50 -36.10 6.14
CA ILE A 129 3.59 -36.10 5.00
C ILE A 129 4.40 -36.22 3.72
N VAL A 130 4.06 -37.20 2.87
CA VAL A 130 4.72 -37.47 1.59
C VAL A 130 3.77 -37.13 0.45
N LEU A 131 4.02 -36.04 -0.27
CA LEU A 131 3.16 -35.54 -1.35
C LEU A 131 3.23 -36.36 -2.65
N GLY A 132 4.14 -37.33 -2.72
CA GLY A 132 4.46 -38.01 -3.98
C GLY A 132 5.16 -37.07 -4.97
N THR A 133 5.26 -37.52 -6.23
CA THR A 133 5.87 -36.73 -7.31
C THR A 133 4.77 -36.08 -8.15
N VAL A 134 4.75 -34.76 -8.21
CA VAL A 134 3.85 -33.97 -9.07
C VAL A 134 4.52 -33.74 -10.42
N ASP A 135 3.83 -33.99 -11.53
CA ASP A 135 4.34 -33.65 -12.87
C ASP A 135 3.60 -32.42 -13.40
N PHE A 136 4.32 -31.31 -13.55
CA PHE A 136 3.78 -30.11 -14.18
C PHE A 136 3.87 -30.28 -15.71
N VAL A 137 2.73 -30.56 -16.33
CA VAL A 137 2.60 -30.61 -17.80
C VAL A 137 2.26 -29.21 -18.31
N VAL A 138 3.25 -28.57 -18.93
CA VAL A 138 3.19 -27.16 -19.37
C VAL A 138 3.75 -27.05 -20.79
N ASP A 139 2.88 -26.62 -21.72
CA ASP A 139 3.15 -26.58 -23.16
C ASP A 139 3.94 -25.32 -23.61
N SER A 140 4.76 -24.73 -22.73
CA SER A 140 5.35 -23.37 -22.72
C SER A 140 4.48 -22.31 -22.05
N VAL A 141 5.10 -21.29 -21.46
CA VAL A 141 4.35 -20.19 -20.82
C VAL A 141 3.87 -19.25 -21.91
N PRO A 142 2.61 -18.82 -21.85
CA PRO A 142 2.23 -17.53 -22.40
C PRO A 142 3.29 -16.50 -22.04
N ALA A 143 3.86 -15.79 -23.01
CA ALA A 143 4.93 -14.82 -22.77
C ALA A 143 4.76 -13.63 -23.70
N GLY A 144 4.86 -12.44 -23.13
CA GLY A 144 5.09 -11.22 -23.90
C GLY A 144 6.59 -10.93 -23.98
N THR A 145 6.97 -10.01 -24.86
CA THR A 145 8.35 -9.57 -25.03
C THR A 145 8.51 -8.15 -24.49
N LEU A 146 9.45 -7.94 -23.58
CA LEU A 146 9.92 -6.61 -23.17
C LEU A 146 11.13 -6.22 -24.01
N GLN A 147 11.10 -5.05 -24.64
CA GLN A 147 12.21 -4.53 -25.44
C GLN A 147 12.57 -3.11 -25.02
N GLY A 148 13.87 -2.81 -25.05
CA GLY A 148 14.37 -1.48 -24.77
C GLY A 148 15.68 -1.21 -25.49
N SER A 149 15.98 0.07 -25.68
CA SER A 149 17.27 0.53 -26.16
C SER A 149 17.66 1.80 -25.42
N TRP A 150 18.96 2.09 -25.36
CA TRP A 150 19.46 3.29 -24.72
C TRP A 150 20.56 3.96 -25.55
N THR A 151 20.78 5.25 -25.25
CA THR A 151 21.87 6.06 -25.77
C THR A 151 22.68 6.65 -24.63
N ILE A 152 23.91 7.05 -24.93
CA ILE A 152 24.78 7.81 -24.02
C ILE A 152 25.00 9.20 -24.62
N ASN A 153 24.47 10.23 -23.97
CA ASN A 153 24.48 11.61 -24.47
C ASN A 153 23.99 11.71 -25.94
N GLY A 154 22.91 11.02 -26.27
CA GLY A 154 22.29 10.97 -27.59
C GLY A 154 23.04 10.15 -28.64
N ALA A 155 24.13 9.47 -28.27
CA ALA A 155 24.92 8.62 -29.16
C ALA A 155 24.68 7.12 -28.88
N THR A 156 24.86 6.28 -29.90
CA THR A 156 24.86 4.82 -29.72
C THR A 156 25.92 4.42 -28.68
N PRO A 157 25.58 3.56 -27.69
CA PRO A 157 26.52 3.17 -26.65
C PRO A 157 27.73 2.42 -27.22
N ASP A 158 28.91 2.77 -26.73
CA ASP A 158 30.16 2.08 -27.00
C ASP A 158 31.05 2.08 -25.75
N ALA A 159 32.11 1.28 -25.76
CA ALA A 159 33.00 1.17 -24.60
C ALA A 159 33.62 2.53 -24.19
N GLY A 160 33.79 3.46 -25.12
CA GLY A 160 34.40 4.77 -24.87
C GLY A 160 33.43 5.73 -24.18
N ASN A 161 32.21 5.86 -24.70
CA ASN A 161 31.21 6.77 -24.11
C ASN A 161 30.63 6.22 -22.80
N CYS A 162 30.47 4.90 -22.65
CA CYS A 162 30.11 4.26 -21.39
C CYS A 162 31.17 4.51 -20.32
N ALA A 163 32.45 4.25 -20.62
CA ALA A 163 33.54 4.52 -19.68
C ALA A 163 33.70 6.02 -19.39
N GLY A 164 33.39 6.90 -20.33
CA GLY A 164 33.39 8.34 -20.16
C GLY A 164 32.42 8.84 -19.08
N LEU A 165 31.33 8.10 -18.83
CA LEU A 165 30.38 8.36 -17.74
C LEU A 165 30.54 7.39 -16.54
N GLY A 166 31.50 6.47 -16.59
CA GLY A 166 31.67 5.45 -15.55
C GLY A 166 30.63 4.33 -15.57
N ILE A 167 29.83 4.21 -16.64
CA ILE A 167 28.77 3.20 -16.74
C ILE A 167 29.38 1.86 -17.16
N ALA A 168 29.24 0.85 -16.31
CA ALA A 168 29.59 -0.53 -16.62
C ALA A 168 28.37 -1.28 -17.20
N GLU A 169 27.23 -1.18 -16.53
CA GLU A 169 26.01 -1.90 -16.88
C GLU A 169 24.78 -0.99 -16.89
N VAL A 170 23.75 -1.41 -17.61
CA VAL A 170 22.40 -0.86 -17.54
C VAL A 170 21.52 -1.95 -16.95
N HIS A 171 20.82 -1.61 -15.88
CA HIS A 171 19.92 -2.49 -15.17
C HIS A 171 18.47 -2.12 -15.44
N VAL A 172 17.65 -3.13 -15.68
CA VAL A 172 16.18 -3.04 -15.69
C VAL A 172 15.71 -3.64 -14.38
N GLN A 173 15.36 -2.78 -13.44
CA GLN A 173 14.87 -3.13 -12.12
C GLN A 173 13.37 -3.27 -12.16
N PHE A 174 12.84 -4.41 -11.75
CA PHE A 174 11.40 -4.56 -11.51
C PHE A 174 11.11 -4.12 -10.09
N LEU A 175 10.08 -3.30 -9.96
CA LEU A 175 9.71 -2.68 -8.70
C LEU A 175 8.46 -3.34 -8.13
N ASP A 176 8.38 -3.39 -6.81
CA ASP A 176 7.13 -3.68 -6.13
C ASP A 176 6.18 -2.47 -6.13
N GLY A 177 4.95 -2.64 -5.64
CA GLY A 177 3.96 -1.56 -5.55
C GLY A 177 4.35 -0.40 -4.62
N ALA A 178 5.48 -0.48 -3.91
CA ALA A 178 6.05 0.61 -3.14
C ALA A 178 7.21 1.31 -3.88
N GLY A 179 7.59 0.84 -5.07
CA GLY A 179 8.69 1.37 -5.87
C GLY A 179 10.07 0.86 -5.45
N VAL A 180 10.15 -0.23 -4.68
CA VAL A 180 11.42 -0.83 -4.24
C VAL A 180 11.86 -1.89 -5.27
N PRO A 181 13.13 -1.86 -5.73
CA PRO A 181 13.65 -2.90 -6.62
C PRO A 181 13.67 -4.27 -5.97
N ASP A 182 13.15 -5.27 -6.69
CA ASP A 182 13.42 -6.67 -6.39
C ASP A 182 14.76 -7.09 -7.03
N PRO A 183 15.82 -7.30 -6.22
CA PRO A 183 17.13 -7.65 -6.75
C PRO A 183 17.15 -9.02 -7.44
N ALA A 184 16.21 -9.92 -7.12
CA ALA A 184 16.15 -11.25 -7.73
C ALA A 184 15.63 -11.23 -9.17
N SER A 185 14.89 -10.19 -9.56
CA SER A 185 14.30 -10.04 -10.89
C SER A 185 14.99 -8.98 -11.77
N THR A 186 16.04 -8.33 -11.27
CA THR A 186 16.79 -7.30 -12.02
C THR A 186 17.55 -7.91 -13.21
N LEU A 187 17.37 -7.31 -14.39
CA LEU A 187 18.08 -7.69 -15.62
C LEU A 187 19.28 -6.77 -15.82
N ALA A 188 20.47 -7.34 -16.03
CA ALA A 188 21.72 -6.59 -16.17
C ALA A 188 22.35 -6.78 -17.55
N TYR A 189 22.69 -5.67 -18.19
CA TYR A 189 23.31 -5.66 -19.51
C TYR A 189 24.56 -4.79 -19.52
N ALA A 190 25.62 -5.25 -20.19
CA ALA A 190 26.79 -4.40 -20.43
C ALA A 190 26.36 -3.13 -21.18
N CYS A 191 26.84 -1.96 -20.74
CA CYS A 191 26.42 -0.67 -21.29
C CYS A 191 26.54 -0.58 -22.82
N ALA A 192 27.63 -1.13 -23.38
CA ALA A 192 27.89 -1.12 -24.82
C ALA A 192 26.93 -2.00 -25.66
N THR A 193 26.04 -2.77 -25.04
CA THR A 193 25.01 -3.58 -25.74
C THR A 193 23.97 -2.69 -26.42
N GLY A 194 23.62 -1.57 -25.80
CA GLY A 194 22.70 -0.56 -26.34
C GLY A 194 21.22 -0.93 -26.39
N GLY A 195 20.84 -2.11 -25.91
CA GLY A 195 19.46 -2.54 -25.82
C GLY A 195 19.31 -4.00 -25.41
N PHE A 196 18.06 -4.45 -25.33
CA PHE A 196 17.68 -5.79 -24.90
C PHE A 196 16.33 -6.20 -25.48
N SER A 197 16.08 -7.51 -25.42
CA SER A 197 14.80 -8.13 -25.75
C SER A 197 14.64 -9.37 -24.88
N GLU A 198 13.64 -9.35 -24.00
CA GLU A 198 13.42 -10.41 -23.01
C GLU A 198 11.99 -10.92 -23.05
N LEU A 199 11.83 -12.19 -22.72
CA LEU A 199 10.50 -12.77 -22.54
C LEU A 199 10.08 -12.59 -21.08
N LEU A 200 8.91 -12.01 -20.89
CA LEU A 200 8.26 -11.88 -19.59
C LEU A 200 6.91 -12.57 -19.64
N VAL A 201 6.47 -13.09 -18.50
CA VAL A 201 5.12 -13.64 -18.38
C VAL A 201 4.08 -12.52 -18.49
N PRO A 202 2.83 -12.82 -18.89
CA PRO A 202 1.76 -11.84 -18.85
C PRO A 202 1.54 -11.32 -17.42
N GLY A 203 1.40 -10.02 -17.28
CA GLY A 203 1.30 -9.37 -15.98
C GLY A 203 1.34 -7.86 -16.07
N SER A 204 1.05 -7.21 -14.95
CA SER A 204 1.30 -5.79 -14.76
C SER A 204 2.67 -5.63 -14.11
N TYR A 205 3.49 -4.77 -14.70
CA TYR A 205 4.87 -4.55 -14.29
C TYR A 205 5.10 -3.07 -14.05
N GLU A 206 5.95 -2.83 -13.06
CA GLU A 206 6.58 -1.54 -12.83
C GLU A 206 8.08 -1.73 -12.96
N ILE A 207 8.71 -0.92 -13.80
CA ILE A 207 10.14 -1.00 -14.05
C ILE A 207 10.81 0.35 -13.86
N ARG A 208 12.09 0.28 -13.51
CA ARG A 208 13.05 1.38 -13.51
C ARG A 208 14.28 0.98 -14.28
N VAL A 209 14.76 1.88 -15.14
CA VAL A 209 15.99 1.65 -15.92
C VAL A 209 17.08 2.59 -15.44
N VAL A 210 18.15 1.99 -14.94
CA VAL A 210 19.28 2.68 -14.35
C VAL A 210 20.59 2.29 -15.01
N ALA A 211 21.56 3.20 -14.97
CA ALA A 211 22.94 2.95 -15.28
C ALA A 211 23.73 2.75 -13.98
N VAL A 212 24.55 1.71 -13.93
CA VAL A 212 25.38 1.37 -12.78
C VAL A 212 26.87 1.33 -13.14
N ASP A 213 27.72 1.64 -12.17
CA ASP A 213 29.16 1.51 -12.29
C ASP A 213 29.65 0.07 -12.04
N ALA A 214 30.97 -0.13 -12.06
CA ALA A 214 31.59 -1.45 -11.89
C ALA A 214 31.45 -2.02 -10.47
N ASP A 215 31.14 -1.18 -9.49
CA ASP A 215 30.91 -1.55 -8.09
C ASP A 215 29.42 -1.76 -7.79
N GLY A 216 28.55 -1.60 -8.81
CA GLY A 216 27.10 -1.75 -8.71
C GLY A 216 26.39 -0.51 -8.16
N VAL A 217 27.07 0.64 -8.11
CA VAL A 217 26.47 1.90 -7.67
C VAL A 217 25.63 2.47 -8.80
N ILE A 218 24.40 2.86 -8.50
CA ILE A 218 23.55 3.57 -9.46
C ILE A 218 24.14 4.96 -9.69
N ILE A 219 24.42 5.30 -10.95
CA ILE A 219 25.01 6.59 -11.33
C ILE A 219 24.08 7.45 -12.17
N ALA A 220 23.06 6.86 -12.79
CA ALA A 220 21.99 7.61 -13.43
C ALA A 220 20.69 6.79 -13.49
N THR A 221 19.56 7.47 -13.33
CA THR A 221 18.23 6.92 -13.61
C THR A 221 17.69 7.64 -14.83
N ALA A 222 17.21 6.87 -15.81
CA ALA A 222 16.78 7.47 -17.07
C ALA A 222 15.28 7.35 -17.30
N MET A 223 14.61 6.40 -16.65
CA MET A 223 13.17 6.26 -16.76
C MET A 223 12.60 5.30 -15.73
N ASP A 224 11.35 5.56 -15.41
CA ASP A 224 10.44 4.67 -14.71
C ASP A 224 9.18 4.46 -15.57
N GLN A 225 8.65 3.24 -15.63
CA GLN A 225 7.47 2.95 -16.45
C GLN A 225 6.63 1.81 -15.88
N MET A 226 5.32 2.04 -15.78
CA MET A 226 4.32 0.99 -15.57
C MET A 226 3.76 0.51 -16.91
N PHE A 227 3.53 -0.79 -17.03
CA PHE A 227 2.87 -1.38 -18.19
C PHE A 227 2.14 -2.68 -17.84
N THR A 228 1.23 -3.09 -18.72
CA THR A 228 0.67 -4.45 -18.68
C THR A 228 1.07 -5.16 -19.95
N LEU A 229 1.49 -6.41 -19.80
CA LEU A 229 1.94 -7.27 -20.88
C LEU A 229 0.98 -8.46 -20.96
N ALA A 230 0.39 -8.71 -22.14
CA ALA A 230 -0.39 -9.92 -22.37
C ALA A 230 0.43 -10.99 -23.10
N ASP A 231 -0.15 -12.17 -23.27
CA ASP A 231 0.47 -13.26 -24.03
C ASP A 231 0.69 -12.87 -25.49
N GLY A 232 1.91 -13.09 -25.99
CA GLY A 232 2.32 -12.76 -27.34
C GLY A 232 2.49 -11.27 -27.61
N ASP A 233 2.26 -10.39 -26.63
CA ASP A 233 2.47 -8.96 -26.79
C ASP A 233 3.95 -8.62 -26.88
N THR A 234 4.27 -7.47 -27.47
CA THR A 234 5.59 -6.85 -27.35
C THR A 234 5.42 -5.46 -26.76
N PHE A 235 5.96 -5.26 -25.56
CA PHE A 235 6.08 -3.96 -24.97
C PHE A 235 7.45 -3.37 -25.28
N ILE A 236 7.46 -2.22 -25.96
CA ILE A 236 8.68 -1.48 -26.22
C ILE A 236 8.72 -0.28 -25.28
N ILE A 237 9.72 -0.30 -24.41
CA ILE A 237 9.99 0.73 -23.43
C ILE A 237 10.11 2.10 -24.09
N ASN A 238 9.61 3.13 -23.39
CA ASN A 238 9.63 4.52 -23.86
C ASN A 238 9.03 4.71 -25.28
N GLY A 239 8.06 3.85 -25.65
CA GLY A 239 7.41 3.89 -26.97
C GLY A 239 8.37 3.66 -28.15
N GLY A 240 9.52 3.03 -27.90
CA GLY A 240 10.56 2.77 -28.91
C GLY A 240 11.59 3.88 -29.11
N ALA A 241 11.47 5.01 -28.41
CA ALA A 241 12.54 5.99 -28.35
C ALA A 241 13.64 5.48 -27.39
N PRO A 242 14.93 5.53 -27.77
CA PRO A 242 16.00 5.15 -26.86
C PRO A 242 15.96 6.00 -25.59
N VAL A 243 16.18 5.35 -24.47
CA VAL A 243 16.35 5.98 -23.17
C VAL A 243 17.74 6.61 -23.14
N ASP A 244 17.86 7.92 -22.92
CA ASP A 244 19.15 8.59 -22.99
C ASP A 244 19.77 8.77 -21.60
N PHE A 245 20.93 8.15 -21.37
CA PHE A 245 21.75 8.42 -20.20
C PHE A 245 22.64 9.63 -20.47
N VAL A 246 22.22 10.76 -19.94
CA VAL A 246 23.04 11.96 -19.82
C VAL A 246 23.71 11.98 -18.46
N GLY A 247 25.00 12.33 -18.41
CA GLY A 247 25.66 12.53 -17.12
C GLY A 247 24.93 13.62 -16.33
N GLY A 248 24.51 13.33 -15.10
CA GLY A 248 23.59 14.21 -14.36
C GLY A 248 23.44 13.87 -12.90
N PHE A 249 22.62 14.68 -12.21
CA PHE A 249 22.23 14.50 -10.82
C PHE A 249 21.54 13.15 -10.62
N ASN A 250 21.99 12.37 -9.63
CA ASN A 250 21.37 11.12 -9.23
C ASN A 250 21.35 10.98 -7.69
N PRO A 251 20.16 10.92 -7.07
CA PRO A 251 20.02 10.70 -5.63
C PRO A 251 19.96 9.22 -5.26
N LEU A 252 19.82 8.30 -6.21
CA LEU A 252 19.76 6.86 -5.93
C LEU A 252 21.16 6.29 -5.68
N GLY A 253 21.28 5.36 -4.73
CA GLY A 253 22.54 4.74 -4.36
C GLY A 253 22.39 3.71 -3.24
N ASN A 254 23.52 3.30 -2.68
CA ASN A 254 23.60 2.25 -1.66
C ASN A 254 24.07 2.76 -0.29
N ASP A 255 23.98 4.07 -0.06
CA ASP A 255 24.52 4.72 1.12
C ASP A 255 23.51 4.79 2.27
N ALA A 256 22.23 5.06 2.00
CA ALA A 256 21.23 5.31 3.03
C ALA A 256 19.86 4.68 2.72
N VAL A 257 19.19 4.18 3.75
CA VAL A 257 17.77 3.77 3.72
C VAL A 257 16.90 5.03 3.74
N LEU A 258 15.79 5.02 3.01
CA LEU A 258 14.79 6.09 3.04
C LEU A 258 13.57 5.63 3.87
N ASN A 259 13.24 6.40 4.89
CA ASN A 259 11.99 6.30 5.62
C ASN A 259 11.20 7.60 5.42
N ALA A 260 9.91 7.48 5.18
CA ALA A 260 9.01 8.62 5.14
C ALA A 260 7.73 8.29 5.91
N THR A 261 7.23 9.24 6.69
CA THR A 261 5.87 9.24 7.23
C THR A 261 5.09 10.39 6.62
N TRP A 262 3.79 10.20 6.41
CA TRP A 262 2.95 11.30 5.96
C TRP A 262 1.61 11.42 6.68
N SER A 263 1.21 12.67 6.88
CA SER A 263 -0.09 13.08 7.36
C SER A 263 -0.86 13.87 6.30
N ILE A 264 -2.18 13.86 6.42
CA ILE A 264 -3.08 14.74 5.67
C ILE A 264 -3.74 15.67 6.69
N GLY A 265 -3.44 16.97 6.58
CA GLY A 265 -3.95 17.99 7.49
C GLY A 265 -3.57 17.77 8.96
N GLY A 266 -2.36 17.25 9.21
CA GLY A 266 -1.84 16.97 10.55
C GLY A 266 -2.28 15.65 11.19
N GLN A 267 -3.09 14.83 10.50
CA GLN A 267 -3.46 13.48 10.93
C GLN A 267 -2.73 12.43 10.11
N MET A 268 -2.19 11.39 10.76
CA MET A 268 -1.54 10.27 10.07
C MET A 268 -2.47 9.68 9.03
N SER A 269 -1.94 9.42 7.84
CA SER A 269 -2.75 8.91 6.74
C SER A 269 -3.24 7.49 7.00
N THR A 270 -4.46 7.22 6.55
CA THR A 270 -5.18 5.93 6.56
C THR A 270 -5.98 5.82 5.27
N ASP A 271 -6.44 4.61 4.91
CA ASP A 271 -7.34 4.42 3.75
C ASP A 271 -8.51 5.41 3.78
N LYS A 272 -9.10 5.62 4.96
CA LYS A 272 -10.23 6.52 5.18
C LYS A 272 -9.89 7.98 4.88
N SER A 273 -8.73 8.48 5.34
CA SER A 273 -8.32 9.87 5.05
C SER A 273 -7.96 10.07 3.57
N CYS A 274 -7.41 9.05 2.92
CA CYS A 274 -7.08 9.07 1.50
C CYS A 274 -8.33 9.06 0.61
N ASP A 275 -9.30 8.21 0.92
CA ASP A 275 -10.59 8.14 0.21
C ASP A 275 -11.32 9.49 0.22
N ALA A 276 -11.27 10.22 1.33
CA ALA A 276 -11.93 11.53 1.44
C ALA A 276 -11.36 12.60 0.51
N VAL A 277 -10.06 12.52 0.21
CA VAL A 277 -9.41 13.46 -0.70
C VAL A 277 -9.22 12.87 -2.10
N ALA A 278 -9.78 11.68 -2.34
CA ALA A 278 -9.58 10.87 -3.53
C ALA A 278 -8.10 10.63 -3.87
N ALA A 279 -7.24 10.58 -2.85
CA ALA A 279 -5.83 10.25 -2.99
C ALA A 279 -5.65 8.74 -3.06
N THR A 280 -4.79 8.29 -3.96
CA THR A 280 -4.42 6.89 -4.12
C THR A 280 -2.99 6.61 -3.71
N SER A 281 -2.08 7.56 -3.93
CA SER A 281 -0.65 7.30 -3.75
C SER A 281 0.13 8.55 -3.36
N VAL A 282 1.32 8.32 -2.81
CA VAL A 282 2.34 9.32 -2.54
C VAL A 282 3.59 9.04 -3.37
N GLU A 283 4.11 10.07 -4.03
CA GLU A 283 5.39 10.04 -4.73
C GLU A 283 6.43 10.92 -4.02
N LEU A 284 7.70 10.53 -4.09
CA LEU A 284 8.84 11.32 -3.60
C LEU A 284 9.82 11.62 -4.72
N TRP A 285 10.15 12.89 -4.86
CA TRP A 285 11.05 13.44 -5.86
C TRP A 285 12.24 14.12 -5.19
N PHE A 286 13.43 13.84 -5.69
CA PHE A 286 14.68 14.40 -5.21
C PHE A 286 15.30 15.23 -6.32
N TYR A 287 15.87 16.37 -5.95
CA TYR A 287 16.43 17.35 -6.89
C TYR A 287 17.81 17.77 -6.42
N ALA A 288 18.61 18.24 -7.38
CA ALA A 288 19.89 18.84 -7.07
C ALA A 288 19.69 20.05 -6.15
N PRO A 289 20.62 20.33 -5.22
CA PRO A 289 20.47 21.42 -4.25
C PRO A 289 20.44 22.80 -4.92
N ASP A 290 20.87 22.90 -6.18
CA ASP A 290 20.83 24.09 -7.02
C ASP A 290 19.64 24.13 -8.00
N ASP A 291 18.84 23.07 -8.12
CA ASP A 291 17.60 23.04 -8.92
C ASP A 291 16.42 23.59 -8.09
N THR A 292 16.49 24.88 -7.75
CA THR A 292 15.46 25.54 -6.91
C THR A 292 14.12 25.72 -7.62
N GLU A 293 14.06 25.48 -8.93
CA GLU A 293 12.80 25.47 -9.70
C GLU A 293 12.16 24.08 -9.74
N LEU A 294 12.83 23.05 -9.21
CA LEU A 294 12.35 21.67 -9.11
C LEU A 294 11.89 21.11 -10.46
N THR A 295 12.70 21.33 -11.49
CA THR A 295 12.33 20.98 -12.88
C THR A 295 12.97 19.69 -13.37
N SER A 296 14.06 19.27 -12.75
CA SER A 296 14.93 18.18 -13.21
C SER A 296 15.19 17.18 -12.09
N GLY A 297 14.11 16.75 -11.43
CA GLY A 297 14.15 15.81 -10.32
C GLY A 297 14.18 14.36 -10.76
N VAL A 298 14.67 13.51 -9.86
CA VAL A 298 14.59 12.05 -9.95
C VAL A 298 13.50 11.59 -8.99
N ARG A 299 12.52 10.87 -9.51
CA ARG A 299 11.51 10.19 -8.70
C ARG A 299 12.14 9.01 -7.98
N VAL A 300 12.13 9.03 -6.65
CA VAL A 300 12.70 7.98 -5.80
C VAL A 300 11.61 6.99 -5.40
N VAL A 301 10.44 7.50 -4.97
CA VAL A 301 9.24 6.69 -4.66
C VAL A 301 8.14 6.99 -5.66
N MET A 302 7.55 5.94 -6.22
CA MET A 302 6.69 6.00 -7.41
C MET A 302 5.19 5.92 -7.17
N GLY A 303 4.77 5.55 -5.97
CA GLY A 303 3.35 5.47 -5.69
C GLY A 303 3.02 4.66 -4.46
N ALA A 304 3.72 4.93 -3.35
CA ALA A 304 3.41 4.28 -2.09
C ALA A 304 1.92 4.49 -1.75
N PRO A 305 1.17 3.43 -1.40
CA PRO A 305 -0.26 3.55 -1.12
C PRO A 305 -0.53 4.65 -0.09
N CYS A 306 -1.43 5.57 -0.43
CA CYS A 306 -1.68 6.72 0.44
C CYS A 306 -2.07 6.30 1.87
N GLY A 307 -2.85 5.21 1.99
CA GLY A 307 -3.39 4.72 3.24
C GLY A 307 -2.36 4.10 4.19
N ASP A 308 -1.18 3.76 3.69
CA ASP A 308 -0.11 3.18 4.53
C ASP A 308 0.43 4.21 5.53
N GLY A 309 0.41 5.50 5.18
CA GLY A 309 0.92 6.58 6.03
C GLY A 309 2.44 6.55 6.28
N VAL A 310 3.12 5.55 5.72
CA VAL A 310 4.55 5.30 5.90
C VAL A 310 5.14 4.63 4.67
N PHE A 311 6.40 4.93 4.40
CA PHE A 311 7.26 4.23 3.46
C PHE A 311 8.58 3.89 4.14
N ASN A 312 9.07 2.67 3.91
CA ASN A 312 10.39 2.24 4.34
C ASN A 312 11.03 1.43 3.21
N SER A 313 12.17 1.89 2.69
CA SER A 313 12.84 1.18 1.59
C SER A 313 13.40 -0.18 2.00
N GLY A 314 13.60 -0.43 3.31
CA GLY A 314 14.11 -1.69 3.88
C GLY A 314 15.60 -1.96 3.60
N THR A 315 16.10 -1.47 2.47
CA THR A 315 17.48 -1.51 2.01
C THR A 315 17.95 -0.11 1.60
N PRO A 316 19.27 0.12 1.52
CA PRO A 316 19.80 1.39 1.03
C PRO A 316 19.28 1.71 -0.38
N LEU A 317 18.73 2.91 -0.53
CA LEU A 317 18.12 3.42 -1.77
C LEU A 317 18.74 4.74 -2.22
N LEU A 318 19.35 5.49 -1.31
CA LEU A 318 19.89 6.82 -1.57
C LEU A 318 21.41 6.82 -1.57
N ALA A 319 22.00 7.65 -2.42
CA ALA A 319 23.39 8.05 -2.34
C ALA A 319 23.57 9.14 -1.27
N ALA A 320 24.78 9.28 -0.73
CA ALA A 320 25.11 10.38 0.16
C ALA A 320 25.20 11.70 -0.62
N GLY A 321 24.60 12.77 -0.09
CA GLY A 321 24.54 14.06 -0.77
C GLY A 321 23.55 15.03 -0.13
N ASP A 322 23.48 16.24 -0.67
CA ASP A 322 22.48 17.24 -0.29
C ASP A 322 21.40 17.29 -1.38
N TYR A 323 20.13 17.24 -0.97
CA TYR A 323 18.99 17.14 -1.89
C TYR A 323 17.86 18.08 -1.52
N LEU A 324 17.25 18.72 -2.51
CA LEU A 324 15.90 19.25 -2.33
C LEU A 324 14.92 18.09 -2.51
N VAL A 325 13.88 18.02 -1.69
CA VAL A 325 12.88 16.94 -1.74
C VAL A 325 11.50 17.54 -1.91
N ALA A 326 10.71 16.97 -2.82
CA ALA A 326 9.28 17.21 -2.95
C ALA A 326 8.53 15.89 -2.78
N ALA A 327 7.40 15.94 -2.09
CA ALA A 327 6.45 14.86 -1.96
C ALA A 327 5.13 15.28 -2.59
N GLN A 328 4.52 14.42 -3.39
CA GLN A 328 3.23 14.68 -4.04
C GLN A 328 2.20 13.67 -3.57
N LEU A 329 1.04 14.17 -3.13
CA LEU A 329 -0.16 13.37 -2.89
C LEU A 329 -0.97 13.32 -4.18
N LEU A 330 -1.21 12.13 -4.71
CA LEU A 330 -1.77 11.93 -6.05
C LEU A 330 -3.15 11.27 -6.01
N ALA A 331 -4.03 11.72 -6.91
CA ALA A 331 -5.29 11.06 -7.20
C ALA A 331 -5.12 9.91 -8.21
N THR A 332 -6.19 9.14 -8.42
CA THR A 332 -6.24 8.15 -9.50
C THR A 332 -5.89 8.79 -10.84
N GLY A 333 -4.87 8.24 -11.53
CA GLY A 333 -4.40 8.77 -12.81
C GLY A 333 -3.30 9.83 -12.71
N GLY A 334 -2.77 10.09 -11.50
CA GLY A 334 -1.56 10.90 -11.29
C GLY A 334 -1.78 12.41 -11.19
N ALA A 335 -3.02 12.86 -10.98
CA ALA A 335 -3.28 14.28 -10.73
C ALA A 335 -2.80 14.66 -9.31
N VAL A 336 -1.99 15.72 -9.18
CA VAL A 336 -1.50 16.21 -7.89
C VAL A 336 -2.63 16.88 -7.11
N ILE A 337 -2.88 16.38 -5.90
CA ILE A 337 -3.85 16.93 -4.93
C ILE A 337 -3.16 17.95 -4.03
N SER A 338 -1.98 17.59 -3.52
CA SER A 338 -1.17 18.41 -2.61
C SER A 338 0.30 18.09 -2.81
N GLU A 339 1.16 19.06 -2.52
CA GLU A 339 2.61 18.91 -2.61
C GLU A 339 3.28 19.52 -1.38
N VAL A 340 4.26 18.80 -0.82
CA VAL A 340 5.10 19.25 0.28
C VAL A 340 6.53 19.32 -0.23
N GLN A 341 7.24 20.40 0.07
CA GLN A 341 8.62 20.58 -0.36
C GLN A 341 9.50 20.98 0.82
N THR A 342 10.75 20.54 0.81
CA THR A 342 11.75 20.98 1.78
C THR A 342 12.16 22.42 1.50
N ALA A 343 12.11 23.28 2.53
CA ALA A 343 12.51 24.68 2.39
C ALA A 343 14.03 24.88 2.17
N SER A 344 14.84 23.87 2.47
CA SER A 344 16.28 23.84 2.28
C SER A 344 16.75 22.42 1.98
N PRO A 345 17.92 22.24 1.34
CA PRO A 345 18.44 20.91 1.08
C PRO A 345 18.57 20.08 2.35
N VAL A 346 18.25 18.79 2.23
CA VAL A 346 18.40 17.78 3.25
C VAL A 346 19.67 16.98 2.97
N THR A 347 20.49 16.78 4.00
CA THR A 347 21.74 16.03 3.89
C THR A 347 21.51 14.55 4.17
N VAL A 348 21.92 13.70 3.24
CA VAL A 348 21.98 12.25 3.37
C VAL A 348 23.43 11.85 3.66
N GLY A 349 23.64 11.21 4.80
CA GLY A 349 24.95 10.69 5.20
C GLY A 349 25.07 9.20 4.92
N ALA A 350 26.25 8.74 4.49
CA ALA A 350 26.50 7.32 4.29
C ALA A 350 26.27 6.51 5.57
N GLY A 351 25.51 5.43 5.46
CA GLY A 351 25.08 4.55 6.55
C GLY A 351 24.04 5.16 7.50
N THR A 352 23.52 6.36 7.22
CA THR A 352 22.54 7.05 8.06
C THR A 352 21.20 7.08 7.35
N PRO A 353 20.12 6.52 7.93
CA PRO A 353 18.79 6.63 7.33
C PRO A 353 18.39 8.10 7.13
N LEU A 354 17.73 8.37 6.01
CA LEU A 354 17.00 9.63 5.82
C LEU A 354 15.56 9.42 6.29
N ASP A 355 15.16 10.14 7.33
CA ASP A 355 13.79 10.15 7.83
C ASP A 355 13.09 11.44 7.38
N LEU A 356 11.99 11.31 6.65
CA LEU A 356 11.13 12.41 6.22
C LEU A 356 9.80 12.38 6.95
N ASP A 357 9.34 13.54 7.42
CA ASP A 357 8.01 13.72 8.00
C ASP A 357 7.24 14.76 7.17
N LEU A 358 6.18 14.31 6.51
CA LEU A 358 5.51 15.02 5.43
C LEU A 358 4.07 15.33 5.84
N ASP A 359 3.68 16.61 5.81
CA ASP A 359 2.30 17.00 6.13
C ASP A 359 1.61 17.61 4.91
N PHE A 360 0.80 16.82 4.22
CA PHE A 360 0.03 17.27 3.06
C PHE A 360 -1.12 18.17 3.50
N ARG A 361 -1.04 19.44 3.12
CA ARG A 361 -2.10 20.42 3.36
C ARG A 361 -2.99 20.53 2.14
N LEU A 362 -4.29 20.57 2.36
CA LEU A 362 -5.26 20.69 1.29
C LEU A 362 -5.56 22.18 1.07
N ASP A 363 -5.38 22.64 -0.17
CA ASP A 363 -5.76 24.01 -0.59
C ASP A 363 -7.28 24.20 -0.67
N SER A 364 -8.04 23.12 -0.45
CA SER A 364 -9.50 23.19 -0.49
C SER A 364 -10.01 23.85 0.78
N SER A 365 -10.96 24.73 0.60
CA SER A 365 -11.74 25.33 1.67
C SER A 365 -12.70 24.35 2.39
N THR A 366 -12.66 23.07 2.02
CA THR A 366 -13.58 22.05 2.51
C THR A 366 -12.92 21.29 3.66
N VAL A 367 -13.56 21.34 4.82
CA VAL A 367 -13.16 20.55 5.99
C VAL A 367 -13.87 19.20 5.91
N VAL A 368 -13.11 18.12 5.71
CA VAL A 368 -13.66 16.76 5.83
C VAL A 368 -13.40 16.27 7.25
N ALA A 369 -14.44 16.32 8.08
CA ALA A 369 -14.42 15.77 9.42
C ALA A 369 -15.05 14.38 9.42
N PHE A 370 -14.36 13.40 10.00
CA PHE A 370 -14.89 12.05 10.18
C PHE A 370 -15.41 11.87 11.60
N PHE A 371 -16.64 11.38 11.71
CA PHE A 371 -17.25 11.02 12.99
C PHE A 371 -17.27 9.50 13.14
N GLU A 372 -16.78 9.02 14.28
CA GLU A 372 -17.01 7.66 14.73
C GLU A 372 -18.23 7.67 15.64
N TRP A 373 -19.17 6.75 15.40
CA TRP A 373 -20.39 6.65 16.17
C TRP A 373 -20.29 5.44 17.08
N GLU A 374 -20.46 5.61 18.39
CA GLU A 374 -20.51 4.49 19.35
C GLU A 374 -21.93 4.34 19.93
N SER A 375 -22.42 3.10 20.07
CA SER A 375 -23.69 2.83 20.78
C SER A 375 -23.45 2.64 22.26
N ARG A 376 -24.22 3.37 23.09
CA ARG A 376 -24.24 3.21 24.56
C ARG A 376 -24.69 1.81 25.03
N THR A 377 -25.36 1.04 24.17
CA THR A 377 -26.04 -0.21 24.57
C THR A 377 -25.66 -1.44 23.75
N ALA A 378 -24.82 -1.29 22.72
CA ALA A 378 -24.32 -2.39 21.90
C ALA A 378 -22.81 -2.20 21.73
N SER A 379 -22.03 -3.26 21.98
CA SER A 379 -20.61 -3.29 21.63
C SER A 379 -20.48 -3.14 20.11
N GLY A 380 -20.08 -1.97 19.63
CA GLY A 380 -19.84 -1.71 18.23
C GLY A 380 -19.57 -0.24 17.95
N THR A 381 -18.43 0.04 17.33
CA THR A 381 -18.19 1.24 16.54
C THR A 381 -18.98 1.13 15.25
N TYR A 382 -19.74 2.15 14.89
CA TYR A 382 -20.38 2.25 13.58
C TYR A 382 -19.52 3.13 12.69
N THR A 383 -19.30 2.65 11.47
CA THR A 383 -18.49 3.32 10.46
C THR A 383 -19.20 4.49 9.79
N ASP A 384 -20.54 4.56 9.90
CA ASP A 384 -21.34 5.64 9.32
C ASP A 384 -22.59 5.98 10.18
N CYS A 385 -23.18 7.15 9.90
CA CYS A 385 -24.35 7.65 10.61
C CYS A 385 -25.62 6.83 10.31
N ALA A 386 -25.71 6.17 9.14
CA ALA A 386 -26.89 5.43 8.72
C ALA A 386 -27.05 4.13 9.53
N THR A 387 -25.93 3.41 9.72
CA THR A 387 -25.81 2.22 10.56
C THR A 387 -25.96 2.56 12.05
N ALA A 388 -25.59 3.78 12.46
CA ALA A 388 -25.87 4.32 13.79
C ALA A 388 -27.35 4.76 13.99
N GLY A 389 -28.17 4.76 12.94
CA GLY A 389 -29.57 5.16 12.99
C GLY A 389 -29.78 6.67 13.18
N VAL A 390 -28.83 7.47 12.69
CA VAL A 390 -28.87 8.94 12.69
C VAL A 390 -29.37 9.39 11.32
N ASP A 391 -30.47 10.14 11.32
CA ASP A 391 -31.12 10.57 10.07
C ASP A 391 -30.64 11.95 9.63
N ALA A 392 -30.21 12.78 10.59
CA ALA A 392 -29.73 14.14 10.33
C ALA A 392 -28.68 14.55 11.37
N MET A 393 -27.79 15.45 10.97
CA MET A 393 -26.78 16.05 11.83
C MET A 393 -27.00 17.54 11.88
N ARG A 394 -26.95 18.12 13.08
CA ARG A 394 -26.93 19.56 13.28
C ARG A 394 -25.52 19.98 13.63
N TRP A 395 -25.05 21.08 13.08
CA TRP A 395 -23.73 21.60 13.38
C TRP A 395 -23.76 23.10 13.69
N GLU A 396 -22.82 23.52 14.52
CA GLU A 396 -22.60 24.91 14.93
C GLU A 396 -21.10 25.21 14.96
N LEU A 397 -20.71 26.42 14.55
CA LEU A 397 -19.32 26.88 14.51
C LEU A 397 -19.04 27.93 15.59
N PHE A 398 -17.98 27.71 16.34
CA PHE A 398 -17.50 28.59 17.40
C PHE A 398 -16.05 28.99 17.14
N PHE A 399 -15.63 30.14 17.65
CA PHE A 399 -14.21 30.43 17.81
C PHE A 399 -13.69 29.56 18.96
N ASP A 400 -12.57 28.87 18.74
CA ASP A 400 -11.89 28.14 19.81
C ASP A 400 -11.15 29.17 20.68
N ASP A 401 -11.66 29.38 21.90
CA ASP A 401 -11.05 30.21 22.93
C ASP A 401 -10.53 29.38 24.12
N GLY A 402 -10.46 28.06 23.96
CA GLY A 402 -10.11 27.10 25.00
C GLY A 402 -11.23 26.82 26.01
N THR A 403 -12.47 27.23 25.73
CA THR A 403 -13.65 26.90 26.55
C THR A 403 -14.70 26.17 25.72
N ALA A 404 -15.29 25.10 26.28
CA ALA A 404 -16.35 24.34 25.61
C ALA A 404 -17.55 25.27 25.29
N GLY A 405 -17.77 25.53 24.00
CA GLY A 405 -18.83 26.42 23.51
C GLY A 405 -18.47 27.91 23.51
N GLY A 406 -17.28 28.25 23.00
CA GLY A 406 -16.76 29.61 22.85
C GLY A 406 -17.67 30.61 22.10
N ALA A 407 -17.12 31.73 21.65
CA ALA A 407 -17.94 32.74 20.96
C ALA A 407 -18.47 32.22 19.60
N PHE A 408 -19.79 32.26 19.39
CA PHE A 408 -20.39 31.87 18.11
C PHE A 408 -19.90 32.76 16.96
N VAL A 409 -19.57 32.16 15.82
CA VAL A 409 -19.14 32.91 14.64
C VAL A 409 -20.30 33.73 14.08
N ALA A 410 -20.18 35.06 14.16
CA ALA A 410 -21.25 35.97 13.80
C ALA A 410 -21.62 35.86 12.31
N GLY A 411 -22.91 35.79 12.03
CA GLY A 411 -23.42 35.65 10.66
C GLY A 411 -23.51 34.21 10.18
N GLN A 412 -23.57 33.19 11.04
CA GLN A 412 -24.13 31.88 10.66
C GLN A 412 -25.53 31.70 11.28
N ASP A 413 -26.39 30.92 10.62
CA ASP A 413 -27.65 30.47 11.22
C ASP A 413 -27.33 29.42 12.28
N ARG A 414 -27.87 29.60 13.50
CA ARG A 414 -27.69 28.60 14.56
C ARG A 414 -28.38 27.30 14.19
N GLY A 415 -27.63 26.21 14.21
CA GLY A 415 -28.16 24.87 14.04
C GLY A 415 -28.45 24.49 12.60
N MET A 416 -27.46 24.69 11.73
CA MET A 416 -27.53 24.20 10.36
C MET A 416 -27.68 22.67 10.38
N THR A 417 -28.60 22.15 9.57
CA THR A 417 -28.91 20.72 9.52
C THR A 417 -28.49 20.18 8.16
N VAL A 418 -27.77 19.07 8.16
CA VAL A 418 -27.42 18.28 6.97
C VAL A 418 -27.97 16.87 7.14
N ALA A 419 -28.30 16.19 6.03
CA ALA A 419 -28.67 14.79 6.11
C ALA A 419 -27.45 13.93 6.48
N CYS A 420 -27.69 12.74 7.03
CA CYS A 420 -26.63 11.76 7.22
C CYS A 420 -25.89 11.48 5.90
N GLY A 421 -24.56 11.60 5.91
CA GLY A 421 -23.69 11.40 4.75
C GLY A 421 -23.53 12.62 3.84
N GLU A 422 -24.21 13.74 4.12
CA GLU A 422 -23.99 14.99 3.39
C GLU A 422 -22.80 15.78 3.95
N GLU A 423 -22.10 16.49 3.07
CA GLU A 423 -20.95 17.31 3.41
C GLU A 423 -21.35 18.52 4.26
N ILE A 424 -20.62 18.73 5.37
CA ILE A 424 -20.73 19.95 6.18
C ILE A 424 -19.85 21.03 5.53
N ASN A 425 -20.50 21.95 4.82
CA ASN A 425 -19.84 23.11 4.26
C ASN A 425 -19.72 24.23 5.31
N VAL A 426 -18.60 24.25 6.02
CA VAL A 426 -18.26 25.29 7.02
C VAL A 426 -17.97 26.66 6.36
N MET A 427 -17.85 26.68 5.03
CA MET A 427 -17.37 27.76 4.18
C MET A 427 -18.35 28.88 3.81
N SER A 428 -19.48 29.00 4.50
CA SER A 428 -20.33 30.18 4.31
C SER A 428 -20.76 30.77 5.64
N GLY A 429 -20.12 31.87 6.03
CA GLY A 429 -20.89 32.92 6.68
C GLY A 429 -22.06 33.33 5.78
N VAL A 430 -23.12 33.89 6.35
CA VAL A 430 -24.28 34.46 5.65
C VAL A 430 -23.73 35.42 4.59
N GLY A 431 -23.85 35.02 3.32
CA GLY A 431 -23.33 35.75 2.16
C GLY A 431 -22.11 35.14 1.45
N GLY A 432 -21.58 33.99 1.88
CA GLY A 432 -20.51 33.27 1.18
C GLY A 432 -19.11 33.88 1.34
N ALA A 433 -18.87 34.63 2.42
CA ALA A 433 -17.54 35.16 2.72
C ALA A 433 -16.65 34.09 3.38
N PRO A 434 -15.36 34.00 3.02
CA PRO A 434 -14.42 33.07 3.66
C PRO A 434 -14.22 33.40 5.14
N LEU A 435 -13.97 32.36 5.95
CA LEU A 435 -13.59 32.51 7.34
C LEU A 435 -12.23 33.20 7.45
N ALA A 436 -12.02 33.94 8.54
CA ALA A 436 -10.74 34.57 8.81
C ALA A 436 -9.72 33.52 9.29
N PRO A 437 -8.42 33.79 9.20
CA PRO A 437 -7.42 33.01 9.92
C PRO A 437 -7.72 32.98 11.42
N GLY A 438 -7.66 31.79 12.03
CA GLY A 438 -7.96 31.55 13.44
C GLY A 438 -8.30 30.11 13.75
N ASP A 439 -8.50 29.82 15.04
CA ASP A 439 -8.93 28.52 15.55
C ASP A 439 -10.44 28.49 15.77
N TYR A 440 -11.06 27.39 15.39
CA TYR A 440 -12.51 27.21 15.37
C TYR A 440 -12.90 25.84 15.92
N ASP A 441 -14.04 25.77 16.61
CA ASP A 441 -14.66 24.51 17.00
C ASP A 441 -15.95 24.28 16.20
N VAL A 442 -16.04 23.12 15.54
CA VAL A 442 -17.25 22.61 14.91
C VAL A 442 -17.91 21.63 15.88
N VAL A 443 -19.04 22.02 16.45
CA VAL A 443 -19.82 21.19 17.37
C VAL A 443 -20.94 20.51 16.61
N ILE A 444 -21.03 19.19 16.70
CA ILE A 444 -22.00 18.39 15.92
C ILE A 444 -22.90 17.56 16.83
N GLU A 445 -24.20 17.58 16.53
CA GLU A 445 -25.26 16.87 17.25
C GLU A 445 -26.02 15.95 16.28
N GLY A 446 -26.16 14.67 16.64
CA GLY A 446 -26.91 13.68 15.86
C GLY A 446 -28.40 13.65 16.24
N TYR A 447 -29.27 13.49 15.23
CA TYR A 447 -30.72 13.39 15.38
C TYR A 447 -31.26 12.08 14.80
N ARG A 448 -32.26 11.49 15.49
CA ARG A 448 -33.01 10.31 15.03
C ARG A 448 -34.50 10.60 15.09
N GLY A 449 -35.21 10.49 13.96
CA GLY A 449 -36.65 10.72 13.86
C GLY A 449 -37.11 12.09 14.39
N GLY A 450 -36.27 13.12 14.28
CA GLY A 450 -36.54 14.46 14.81
C GLY A 450 -36.33 14.64 16.31
N PHE A 451 -35.88 13.62 17.04
CA PHE A 451 -35.47 13.73 18.43
C PHE A 451 -33.96 13.93 18.55
N LYS A 452 -33.56 14.88 19.39
CA LYS A 452 -32.16 15.14 19.74
C LYS A 452 -31.60 13.90 20.44
N SER A 453 -30.46 13.36 19.98
CA SER A 453 -29.66 12.48 20.85
C SER A 453 -29.19 13.30 22.06
N TRP A 454 -29.16 12.70 23.25
CA TRP A 454 -29.18 13.50 24.48
C TRP A 454 -27.91 14.31 24.77
N ASP A 455 -26.84 14.16 23.98
CA ASP A 455 -25.53 14.82 24.16
C ASP A 455 -24.87 15.15 22.80
N PRO A 456 -23.94 16.13 22.72
CA PRO A 456 -23.17 16.38 21.49
C PRO A 456 -22.39 15.13 21.08
N VAL A 457 -22.32 14.87 19.77
CA VAL A 457 -21.73 13.65 19.20
C VAL A 457 -20.24 13.82 18.95
N GLY A 458 -19.76 15.06 18.76
CA GLY A 458 -18.34 15.35 18.65
C GLY A 458 -18.05 16.85 18.54
N ILE A 459 -16.82 17.21 18.90
CA ILE A 459 -16.23 18.53 18.68
C ILE A 459 -15.01 18.32 17.78
N CYS A 460 -14.97 18.99 16.65
CA CYS A 460 -13.79 19.02 15.78
C CYS A 460 -13.17 20.40 15.85
N SER A 461 -11.87 20.45 16.12
CA SER A 461 -11.14 21.69 16.07
C SER A 461 -10.57 21.90 14.66
N LEU A 462 -10.58 23.14 14.22
CA LEU A 462 -10.18 23.57 12.88
C LEU A 462 -9.29 24.79 13.03
N THR A 463 -8.08 24.73 12.46
CA THR A 463 -7.20 25.89 12.36
C THR A 463 -7.16 26.39 10.93
N ILE A 464 -7.41 27.68 10.74
CA ILE A 464 -7.21 28.38 9.47
C ILE A 464 -5.99 29.27 9.62
N ASP A 465 -4.92 29.00 8.87
CA ASP A 465 -3.70 29.81 8.97
C ASP A 465 -3.81 31.15 8.21
N ALA A 466 -2.78 31.99 8.35
CA ALA A 466 -2.73 33.31 7.73
C ALA A 466 -2.72 33.29 6.18
N ALA A 467 -2.39 32.15 5.57
CA ALA A 467 -2.43 31.92 4.13
C ALA A 467 -3.78 31.34 3.67
N GLY A 468 -4.69 31.01 4.59
CA GLY A 468 -5.97 30.36 4.31
C GLY A 468 -5.89 28.84 4.24
N GLY A 469 -4.75 28.24 4.60
CA GLY A 469 -4.59 26.80 4.69
C GLY A 469 -5.34 26.23 5.88
N LEU A 470 -6.01 25.10 5.68
CA LEU A 470 -6.74 24.39 6.72
C LEU A 470 -5.85 23.33 7.37
N GLY A 471 -5.75 23.37 8.70
CA GLY A 471 -5.26 22.28 9.53
C GLY A 471 -6.43 21.66 10.28
N LEU A 472 -6.61 20.35 10.17
CA LEU A 472 -7.63 19.63 10.92
C LEU A 472 -7.03 19.16 12.25
N SER A 473 -7.47 19.73 13.37
CA SER A 473 -7.11 19.24 14.68
C SER A 473 -8.23 18.34 15.21
N THR A 474 -7.96 17.03 15.20
CA THR A 474 -8.65 15.97 15.99
C THR A 474 -10.14 16.20 16.29
N CYS A 475 -11.02 15.42 15.65
CA CYS A 475 -12.40 15.30 16.13
C CYS A 475 -12.42 14.45 17.41
N ALA A 476 -12.66 15.07 18.56
CA ALA A 476 -12.86 14.36 19.81
C ALA A 476 -14.37 14.13 20.03
N ALA A 477 -14.75 12.86 20.18
CA ALA A 477 -16.04 12.53 20.78
C ALA A 477 -15.93 12.81 22.28
N ASP A 478 -16.30 14.01 22.71
CA ASP A 478 -16.33 14.36 24.13
C ASP A 478 -17.56 13.71 24.79
N TYR A 479 -17.43 12.43 25.17
CA TYR A 479 -18.38 11.79 26.08
C TYR A 479 -17.97 12.08 27.54
N ASN A 480 -18.55 13.13 28.12
CA ASN A 480 -18.48 13.36 29.57
C ASN A 480 -19.82 12.88 30.19
N PRO A 481 -19.81 11.88 31.11
CA PRO A 481 -20.96 11.04 31.51
C PRO A 481 -22.21 11.72 32.08
#